data_AF-A0A7V6ZE07-F1
#
_entry.id   AF-A0A7V6ZE07-F1
#
_cell.length_a   1.000
_cell.length_b   1.000
_cell.length_c   1.000
_cell.angle_alpha   90.00
_cell.angle_beta   90.00
_cell.angle_gamma   90.00
#
_symmetry.space_group_name_H-M   'P 1'
#
loop_
_entity.id
_entity.type
_entity.pdbx_description
1 polymer ?
#
loop_
_entity_poly.entity_id
_entity_poly.type
_entity_poly.pdbx_seq_one_letter_code
_entity_poly.pdbx_strand_id
1 'polypeptide(L)'
;MNENTASEILRSKGLAATKQRVAIFLKIGECNCHFTAGELHRMLAEDKSDERMDLATVYRTIKTFERAGLLRCVAEIGGCRYYGRIDNRGFEHFHFYCRKCRRLFCLKPMVLGSKDIENLENIGFEPQLLLVTVEGLCAECNKGGHSRDGQNDRTQRSN
;
A
#
# COMPACT_ATOMS: atom_id res chain seq x y z
N MET A 1 13.83 -9.00 6.81
CA MET A 1 14.07 -8.20 8.04
C MET A 1 13.72 -9.09 9.23
N ASN A 2 14.42 -8.99 10.36
CA ASN A 2 14.10 -9.79 11.56
C ASN A 2 13.43 -8.93 12.65
N GLU A 3 12.88 -9.57 13.68
CA GLU A 3 12.14 -8.90 14.78
C GLU A 3 12.95 -7.85 15.55
N ASN A 4 14.24 -8.10 15.77
CA ASN A 4 15.12 -7.17 16.49
C ASN A 4 15.29 -5.87 15.70
N THR A 5 15.65 -5.98 14.42
CA THR A 5 15.78 -4.81 13.53
C THR A 5 14.45 -4.06 13.40
N ALA A 6 13.33 -4.76 13.28
CA ALA A 6 12.01 -4.14 13.25
C ALA A 6 11.73 -3.35 14.54
N SER A 7 12.02 -3.94 15.70
CA SER A 7 11.83 -3.31 17.01
C SER A 7 12.69 -2.06 17.18
N GLU A 8 13.95 -2.10 16.75
CA GLU A 8 14.87 -0.96 16.77
C GLU A 8 14.36 0.19 15.89
N ILE A 9 13.93 -0.10 14.66
CA ILE A 9 13.36 0.90 13.74
C ILE A 9 12.13 1.56 14.37
N LEU A 10 11.19 0.77 14.90
CA LEU A 10 10.00 1.31 15.56
C LEU A 10 10.36 2.22 16.73
N ARG A 11 11.30 1.80 17.59
CA ARG A 11 11.77 2.60 18.74
C ARG A 11 12.46 3.89 18.30
N SER A 12 13.29 3.85 17.27
CA SER A 12 13.96 5.04 16.71
C SER A 12 12.97 6.08 16.16
N LYS A 13 11.77 5.64 15.77
CA LYS A 13 10.66 6.50 15.35
C LYS A 13 9.73 6.90 16.50
N GLY A 14 10.12 6.63 17.76
CA GLY A 14 9.33 6.96 18.95
C GLY A 14 8.11 6.06 19.15
N LEU A 15 8.03 4.91 18.47
CA LEU A 15 6.92 3.98 18.59
C LEU A 15 7.26 2.83 19.54
N ALA A 16 6.32 2.48 20.42
CA ALA A 16 6.42 1.24 21.19
C ALA A 16 6.44 0.03 20.25
N ALA A 17 7.46 -0.82 20.38
CA ALA A 17 7.63 -2.06 19.64
C ALA A 17 6.82 -3.21 20.27
N THR A 18 5.48 -3.11 20.22
CA THR A 18 4.60 -4.20 20.65
C THR A 18 4.69 -5.37 19.67
N LYS A 19 4.39 -6.59 20.12
CA LYS A 19 4.36 -7.80 19.26
C LYS A 19 3.58 -7.57 17.97
N GLN A 20 2.38 -7.01 18.12
CA GLN A 20 1.50 -6.63 17.02
C GLN A 20 2.13 -5.65 16.02
N ARG A 21 2.77 -4.57 16.49
CA ARG A 21 3.44 -3.60 15.61
C ARG A 21 4.64 -4.21 14.91
N VAL A 22 5.40 -5.05 15.59
CA VAL A 22 6.54 -5.78 15.01
C VAL A 22 6.04 -6.73 13.91
N ALA A 23 5.01 -7.53 14.19
CA ALA A 23 4.41 -8.45 13.21
C ALA A 23 3.90 -7.71 11.97
N ILE A 24 3.15 -6.62 12.15
CA ILE A 24 2.67 -5.78 11.05
C ILE A 24 3.86 -5.20 10.27
N PHE A 25 4.88 -4.68 10.95
CA PHE A 25 6.04 -4.07 10.29
C PHE A 25 6.86 -5.08 9.49
N LEU A 26 7.03 -6.29 10.01
CA LEU A 26 7.68 -7.39 9.29
C LEU A 26 6.88 -7.80 8.05
N LYS A 27 5.56 -7.95 8.19
CA LYS A 27 4.70 -8.31 7.06
C LYS A 27 4.71 -7.26 5.96
N ILE A 28 4.71 -5.97 6.32
CA ILE A 28 4.91 -4.86 5.39
C ILE A 28 6.27 -4.99 4.67
N GLY A 29 7.30 -5.47 5.36
CA GLY A 29 8.61 -5.72 4.79
C GLY A 29 8.64 -6.82 3.71
N GLU A 30 7.64 -7.69 3.68
CA GLU A 30 7.46 -8.75 2.65
C GLU A 30 6.64 -8.26 1.45
N CYS A 31 5.94 -7.12 1.57
CA CYS A 31 5.19 -6.53 0.47
C CYS A 31 6.16 -5.98 -0.59
N ASN A 32 6.13 -6.56 -1.79
CA ASN A 32 6.94 -6.13 -2.94
C ASN A 32 6.42 -4.84 -3.61
N CYS A 33 5.24 -4.37 -3.23
CA CYS A 33 4.56 -3.23 -3.83
C CYS A 33 3.63 -2.58 -2.79
N HIS A 34 2.71 -1.75 -3.25
CA HIS A 34 1.70 -1.09 -2.46
C HIS A 34 0.60 -2.05 -2.00
N PHE A 35 0.08 -1.79 -0.79
CA PHE A 35 -0.96 -2.60 -0.18
C PHE A 35 -2.05 -1.73 0.42
N THR A 36 -3.26 -2.26 0.45
CA THR A 36 -4.35 -1.73 1.28
C THR A 36 -4.27 -2.32 2.69
N ALA A 37 -4.94 -1.67 3.65
CA ALA A 37 -5.09 -2.24 4.99
C ALA A 37 -5.80 -3.61 4.97
N GLY A 38 -6.78 -3.78 4.08
CA GLY A 38 -7.51 -5.04 3.92
C GLY A 38 -6.64 -6.17 3.36
N GLU A 39 -5.75 -5.87 2.41
CA GLU A 39 -4.77 -6.85 1.92
C GLU A 39 -3.77 -7.24 3.00
N LEU A 40 -3.21 -6.25 3.71
CA LEU A 40 -2.26 -6.52 4.79
C LEU A 40 -2.90 -7.37 5.89
N HIS A 41 -4.14 -7.06 6.28
CA HIS A 41 -4.90 -7.88 7.22
C HIS A 41 -5.09 -9.31 6.74
N ARG A 42 -5.40 -9.51 5.45
CA ARG A 42 -5.55 -10.87 4.87
C ARG A 42 -4.22 -11.62 4.91
N MET A 43 -3.12 -10.98 4.52
CA MET A 43 -1.78 -11.56 4.56
C MET A 43 -1.34 -11.94 5.98
N LEU A 44 -1.72 -11.13 6.98
CA LEU A 44 -1.48 -11.43 8.40
C LEU A 44 -2.34 -12.61 8.88
N ALA A 45 -3.59 -12.70 8.43
CA ALA A 45 -4.49 -13.80 8.81
C ALA A 45 -4.10 -15.15 8.18
N GLU A 46 -3.45 -15.13 7.02
CA GLU A 46 -2.87 -16.30 6.35
C GLU A 46 -1.55 -16.74 6.99
N ASP A 47 -0.91 -15.88 7.77
CA ASP A 47 0.33 -16.20 8.47
C ASP A 47 0.05 -17.12 9.67
N LYS A 48 0.96 -18.07 9.92
CA LYS A 48 0.81 -19.04 11.02
C LYS A 48 1.19 -18.47 12.39
N SER A 49 1.38 -17.15 12.49
CA SER A 49 1.70 -16.50 13.75
C SER A 49 0.51 -16.55 14.71
N ASP A 50 0.78 -16.74 16.01
CA ASP A 50 -0.24 -16.73 17.06
C ASP A 50 -0.90 -15.35 17.28
N GLU A 51 -0.38 -14.30 16.64
CA GLU A 51 -0.83 -12.92 16.82
C GLU A 51 -1.99 -12.59 15.86
N ARG A 52 -3.18 -13.12 16.15
CA ARG A 52 -4.40 -12.71 15.43
C ARG A 52 -4.75 -11.27 15.75
N MET A 53 -5.08 -10.50 14.71
CA MET A 53 -5.42 -9.09 14.85
C MET A 53 -6.63 -8.75 13.99
N ASP A 54 -7.50 -7.89 14.50
CA ASP A 54 -8.63 -7.37 13.72
C ASP A 54 -8.17 -6.32 12.68
N LEU A 55 -9.01 -6.11 11.68
CA LEU A 55 -8.78 -5.11 10.64
C LEU A 55 -8.63 -3.68 11.22
N ALA A 56 -9.36 -3.37 12.30
CA ALA A 56 -9.28 -2.07 12.95
C ALA A 56 -7.89 -1.79 13.53
N THR A 57 -7.23 -2.80 14.09
CA THR A 57 -5.87 -2.69 14.64
C THR A 57 -4.84 -2.55 13.53
N VAL A 58 -5.03 -3.23 12.39
CA VAL A 58 -4.21 -3.01 11.20
C VAL A 58 -4.33 -1.56 10.72
N TYR A 59 -5.55 -1.02 10.59
CA TYR A 59 -5.76 0.38 10.23
C TYR A 59 -5.12 1.38 11.20
N ARG A 60 -5.33 1.20 12.52
CA ARG A 60 -4.71 2.07 13.54
C ARG A 60 -3.19 2.04 13.45
N THR A 61 -2.61 0.86 13.20
CA THR A 61 -1.17 0.68 13.09
C THR A 61 -0.63 1.34 11.83
N ILE A 62 -1.28 1.14 10.67
CA ILE A 62 -0.91 1.82 9.42
C ILE A 62 -0.93 3.34 9.60
N LYS A 63 -1.99 3.91 10.20
CA LYS A 63 -2.05 5.36 10.49
C LYS A 63 -0.92 5.81 11.43
N THR A 64 -0.56 4.99 12.40
CA THR A 64 0.55 5.27 13.30
C THR A 64 1.88 5.30 12.54
N PHE A 65 2.10 4.33 11.66
CA PHE A 65 3.31 4.24 10.83
C PHE A 65 3.38 5.36 9.80
N GLU A 66 2.26 5.75 9.20
CA GLU A 66 2.16 6.90 8.30
C GLU A 66 2.57 8.19 9.02
N ARG A 67 2.00 8.45 10.20
CA ARG A 67 2.36 9.62 11.03
C ARG A 67 3.82 9.62 11.47
N ALA A 68 4.41 8.44 11.67
CA ALA A 68 5.81 8.28 12.04
C ALA A 68 6.78 8.34 10.84
N GLY A 69 6.26 8.55 9.62
CA GLY A 69 7.07 8.59 8.41
C GLY A 69 7.71 7.24 8.06
N LEU A 70 7.08 6.13 8.43
CA LEU A 70 7.46 4.78 8.02
C LEU A 70 6.71 4.32 6.77
N LEU A 71 5.50 4.83 6.57
CA LEU A 71 4.64 4.59 5.42
C LEU A 71 4.17 5.92 4.83
N ARG A 72 3.70 5.88 3.58
CA ARG A 72 2.89 6.94 2.98
C ARG A 72 1.77 6.37 2.13
N CYS A 73 0.67 7.08 2.05
CA CYS A 73 -0.31 6.86 1.01
C CYS A 73 0.29 7.25 -0.35
N VAL A 74 0.24 6.35 -1.32
CA VAL A 74 0.77 6.56 -2.67
C VAL A 74 -0.31 6.76 -3.73
N ALA A 75 -1.50 6.23 -3.47
CA ALA A 75 -2.63 6.30 -4.37
C ALA A 75 -3.93 6.09 -3.60
N GLU A 76 -4.99 6.71 -4.09
CA GLU A 76 -6.36 6.45 -3.67
C GLU A 76 -7.18 6.11 -4.91
N ILE A 77 -7.62 4.85 -5.02
CA ILE A 77 -8.29 4.32 -6.22
C ILE A 77 -9.50 3.52 -5.75
N GLY A 78 -10.67 3.82 -6.32
CA GLY A 78 -11.92 3.10 -5.99
C GLY A 78 -12.30 3.14 -4.51
N GLY A 79 -11.97 4.24 -3.81
CA GLY A 79 -12.21 4.41 -2.37
C GLY A 79 -11.24 3.65 -1.47
N CYS A 80 -10.20 3.02 -2.03
CA CYS A 80 -9.16 2.31 -1.27
C CYS A 80 -7.86 3.12 -1.27
N ARG A 81 -7.25 3.25 -0.09
CA ARG A 81 -5.91 3.84 0.07
C ARG A 81 -4.84 2.76 -0.02
N TYR A 82 -3.84 3.03 -0.86
CA TYR A 82 -2.69 2.17 -1.07
C TYR A 82 -1.48 2.80 -0.39
N TYR A 83 -0.81 2.00 0.43
CA TYR A 83 0.33 2.42 1.23
C TYR A 83 1.61 1.79 0.70
N GLY A 84 2.68 2.58 0.71
CA GLY A 84 4.03 2.15 0.42
C GLY A 84 4.98 2.50 1.54
N ARG A 85 6.08 1.76 1.63
CA ARG A 85 7.20 2.11 2.51
C ARG A 85 7.85 3.39 2.01
N ILE A 86 8.29 4.23 2.93
CA ILE A 86 9.18 5.34 2.60
C ILE A 86 10.60 4.76 2.56
N ASP A 87 11.04 4.29 1.40
CA ASP A 87 12.43 3.96 1.16
C ASP A 87 13.03 4.87 0.06
N ASN A 88 14.36 4.98 0.05
CA ASN A 88 15.11 5.81 -0.90
C ASN A 88 15.12 5.22 -2.33
N ARG A 89 14.30 4.20 -2.65
CA ARG A 89 14.31 3.51 -3.96
C ARG A 89 13.24 3.99 -4.93
N GLY A 90 12.90 5.27 -4.86
CA GLY A 90 12.39 5.99 -6.02
C GLY A 90 10.91 5.76 -6.30
N PHE A 91 10.17 6.87 -6.24
CA PHE A 91 8.75 7.03 -6.52
C PHE A 91 8.39 6.96 -8.03
N GLU A 92 9.16 6.21 -8.82
CA GLU A 92 9.08 6.28 -10.29
C GLU A 92 8.71 4.93 -10.90
N HIS A 93 7.58 4.38 -10.48
CA HIS A 93 6.98 3.28 -11.23
C HIS A 93 5.49 3.50 -11.41
N PHE A 94 4.99 3.00 -12.53
CA PHE A 94 3.58 3.05 -12.85
C PHE A 94 2.85 1.91 -12.17
N HIS A 95 1.54 2.10 -12.02
CA HIS A 95 0.69 1.09 -11.42
C HIS A 95 -0.22 0.45 -12.44
N PHE A 96 -0.53 -0.83 -12.23
CA PHE A 96 -1.67 -1.49 -12.82
C PHE A 96 -2.70 -1.80 -11.74
N TYR A 97 -3.92 -1.31 -11.88
CA TYR A 97 -5.04 -1.58 -10.98
C TYR A 97 -5.98 -2.62 -11.59
N CYS A 98 -6.19 -3.73 -10.88
CA CYS A 98 -7.16 -4.72 -11.29
C CYS A 98 -8.56 -4.38 -10.76
N ARG A 99 -9.50 -4.04 -11.64
CA ARG A 99 -10.87 -3.65 -11.27
C ARG A 99 -11.68 -4.76 -10.60
N LYS A 100 -11.32 -6.04 -10.81
CA LYS A 100 -12.00 -7.20 -10.19
C LYS A 100 -11.54 -7.48 -8.76
N CYS A 101 -10.25 -7.77 -8.54
CA CYS A 101 -9.74 -8.08 -7.20
C CYS A 101 -9.26 -6.87 -6.39
N ARG A 102 -9.24 -5.68 -7.01
CA ARG A 102 -8.80 -4.41 -6.42
C ARG A 102 -7.34 -4.38 -5.95
N ARG A 103 -6.50 -5.30 -6.44
CA ARG A 103 -5.06 -5.29 -6.18
C ARG A 103 -4.34 -4.27 -7.07
N LEU A 104 -3.32 -3.62 -6.52
CA LEU A 104 -2.44 -2.70 -7.25
C LEU A 104 -1.08 -3.38 -7.50
N PHE A 105 -0.62 -3.33 -8.74
CA PHE A 105 0.62 -3.98 -9.17
C PHE A 105 1.62 -2.92 -9.62
N CYS A 106 2.87 -3.08 -9.20
CA CYS A 106 3.97 -2.23 -9.63
C CYS A 106 4.42 -2.70 -11.01
N LEU A 107 4.39 -1.79 -11.99
CA LEU A 107 4.97 -2.02 -13.30
C LEU A 107 6.46 -1.71 -13.26
N LYS A 108 7.22 -2.26 -14.20
CA LYS A 108 8.63 -1.86 -14.37
C LYS A 108 8.69 -0.36 -14.67
N PRO A 109 9.75 0.35 -14.22
CA PRO A 109 9.97 1.73 -14.60
C PRO A 109 9.91 1.87 -16.11
N MET A 110 9.15 2.85 -16.58
CA MET A 110 9.04 3.18 -17.98
C MET A 110 9.25 4.69 -18.11
N VAL A 111 9.96 5.10 -19.14
CA VAL A 111 10.20 6.52 -19.41
C VAL A 111 8.95 7.07 -20.09
N LEU A 112 8.26 7.99 -19.43
CA LEU A 112 7.23 8.80 -20.08
C LEU A 112 7.93 9.98 -20.78
N GLY A 113 8.34 9.79 -22.03
CA GLY A 113 8.89 10.86 -22.85
C GLY A 113 7.77 11.65 -23.52
N SER A 114 7.08 12.52 -22.78
CA SER A 114 6.13 13.48 -23.35
C SER A 114 6.69 14.88 -23.26
N LYS A 115 6.97 15.49 -24.42
CA LYS A 115 7.43 16.88 -24.52
C LYS A 115 6.47 17.86 -23.86
N ASP A 116 5.17 17.55 -23.83
CA ASP A 116 4.18 18.41 -23.17
C ASP A 116 4.36 18.41 -21.65
N ILE A 117 4.72 17.26 -21.06
CA ILE A 117 4.99 17.13 -19.62
C ILE A 117 6.32 17.82 -19.29
N GLU A 118 7.35 17.58 -20.10
CA GLU A 118 8.69 18.19 -19.93
C GLU A 118 8.64 19.72 -20.02
N ASN A 119 7.67 20.27 -20.76
CA ASN A 119 7.55 21.71 -20.98
C ASN A 119 6.66 22.44 -19.95
N LEU A 120 6.06 21.74 -18.98
CA LEU A 120 5.13 22.34 -18.01
C LEU A 120 5.75 23.50 -17.22
N GLU A 121 6.99 23.35 -16.76
CA GLU A 121 7.68 24.40 -16.01
C GLU A 121 7.98 25.64 -16.88
N ASN A 122 8.38 25.42 -18.14
CA ASN A 122 8.68 26.50 -19.08
C ASN A 122 7.46 27.35 -19.45
N ILE A 123 6.27 26.79 -19.35
CA ILE A 123 5.00 27.50 -19.58
C ILE A 123 4.37 28.03 -18.28
N GLY A 124 5.08 27.94 -17.16
CA GLY A 124 4.70 28.54 -15.87
C GLY A 124 3.87 27.66 -14.95
N PHE A 125 3.75 26.35 -15.19
CA PHE A 125 3.16 25.42 -14.22
C PHE A 125 4.22 24.96 -13.20
N GLU A 126 3.75 24.65 -11.99
CA GLU A 126 4.56 24.05 -10.93
C GLU A 126 3.99 22.65 -10.62
N PRO A 127 4.40 21.60 -11.37
CA PRO A 127 3.83 20.27 -11.24
C PRO A 127 4.20 19.65 -9.88
N GLN A 128 3.20 19.30 -9.08
CA GLN A 128 3.41 18.69 -7.76
C GLN A 128 3.35 17.16 -7.76
N LEU A 129 2.64 16.55 -8.72
CA LEU A 129 2.42 15.11 -8.78
C LEU A 129 2.03 14.66 -10.19
N LEU A 130 2.71 13.63 -10.72
CA LEU A 130 2.27 12.86 -11.88
C LEU A 130 1.88 11.45 -11.43
N LEU A 131 0.61 11.09 -11.60
CA LEU A 131 0.10 9.74 -11.29
C LEU A 131 -0.32 9.03 -12.58
N VAL A 132 0.34 7.92 -12.89
CA VAL A 132 -0.02 7.07 -14.04
C VAL A 132 -0.42 5.68 -13.54
N THR A 133 -1.66 5.31 -13.85
CA THR A 133 -2.24 4.02 -13.50
C THR A 133 -2.99 3.44 -14.70
N VAL A 134 -2.68 2.20 -15.06
CA VAL A 134 -3.42 1.44 -16.07
C VAL A 134 -4.47 0.60 -15.34
N GLU A 135 -5.71 0.60 -15.80
CA GLU A 135 -6.76 -0.20 -15.16
C GLU A 135 -7.27 -1.32 -16.07
N GLY A 136 -7.46 -2.51 -15.52
CA GLY A 136 -8.00 -3.65 -16.25
C GLY A 136 -8.24 -4.89 -15.38
N LEU A 137 -8.02 -6.08 -15.94
CA LEU A 137 -8.04 -7.35 -15.22
C LEU A 137 -6.61 -7.88 -15.10
N CYS A 138 -6.18 -8.27 -13.89
CA CYS A 138 -4.91 -8.96 -13.72
C CYS A 138 -4.94 -10.35 -14.38
N ALA A 139 -3.76 -10.94 -14.61
CA ALA A 139 -3.65 -12.24 -15.25
C ALA A 139 -4.49 -13.35 -14.58
N GLU A 140 -4.58 -13.33 -13.25
CA GLU A 140 -5.43 -14.26 -12.50
C GLU A 140 -6.92 -14.00 -12.74
N CYS A 141 -7.36 -12.75 -12.60
CA CYS A 141 -8.75 -12.34 -12.80
C CYS A 141 -9.24 -12.57 -14.22
N ASN A 142 -8.37 -12.36 -15.22
CA ASN A 142 -8.67 -12.54 -16.62
C ASN A 142 -8.91 -14.02 -16.99
N LYS A 143 -8.25 -14.95 -16.28
CA LYS A 143 -8.44 -16.40 -16.43
C LYS A 143 -9.62 -16.95 -15.61
N GLY A 144 -10.44 -16.08 -15.02
CA GLY A 144 -11.53 -16.48 -14.13
C GLY A 144 -11.12 -16.73 -12.67
N GLY A 145 -9.84 -16.56 -12.32
CA GLY A 145 -9.36 -16.64 -10.95
C GLY A 145 -9.98 -15.56 -10.06
N HIS A 146 -10.14 -15.90 -8.77
CA HIS A 146 -10.91 -15.22 -7.72
C HIS A 146 -12.43 -15.41 -7.78
N SER A 147 -12.90 -16.39 -6.98
CA SER A 147 -14.23 -16.43 -6.40
C SER A 147 -14.47 -15.14 -5.61
N ARG A 148 -15.66 -14.58 -5.73
CA ARG A 148 -16.07 -13.34 -5.05
C ARG A 148 -16.15 -13.55 -3.54
N ASP A 149 -15.05 -13.36 -2.81
CA ASP A 149 -15.11 -13.34 -1.34
C ASP A 149 -14.35 -12.14 -0.78
N GLY A 150 -15.08 -11.22 -0.14
CA GLY A 150 -14.49 -10.22 0.76
C GLY A 150 -14.81 -8.74 0.53
N GLN A 151 -15.81 -8.38 -0.28
CA GLN A 151 -16.42 -7.04 -0.19
C GLN A 151 -17.61 -7.08 0.77
N ASN A 152 -17.34 -6.96 2.07
CA ASN A 152 -18.36 -6.55 3.03
C ASN A 152 -17.79 -5.39 3.86
N ASP A 153 -17.47 -4.30 3.17
CA ASP A 153 -17.20 -3.01 3.80
C ASP A 153 -18.57 -2.37 4.06
N ARG A 154 -19.20 -2.80 5.17
CA ARG A 154 -20.39 -2.14 5.70
C ARG A 154 -19.94 -0.79 6.27
N THR A 155 -19.96 0.24 5.45
CA THR A 155 -20.19 1.60 5.95
C THR A 155 -21.58 1.63 6.58
N GLN A 156 -21.64 1.37 7.89
CA GLN A 156 -22.77 1.77 8.72
C GLN A 156 -22.83 3.30 8.68
N ARG A 157 -23.81 3.83 7.94
CA ARG A 157 -24.36 5.15 8.21
C ARG A 157 -25.10 5.07 9.54
N SER A 158 -24.65 5.84 10.52
CA SER A 158 -25.40 6.21 11.70
C SER A 158 -25.29 7.72 11.82
N ASN A 159 -26.20 8.40 11.13
CA ASN A 159 -26.99 9.56 11.56
C ASN A 159 -27.83 10.05 10.37
#